data_AF-A0A356EL61-F1
#
_entry.id   AF-A0A356EL61-F1
#
_cell.length_a   1.000
_cell.length_b   1.000
_cell.length_c   1.000
_cell.angle_alpha   90.00
_cell.angle_beta   90.00
_cell.angle_gamma   90.00
#
_symmetry.space_group_name_H-M   'P 1'
#
loop_
_entity.id
_entity.type
_entity.pdbx_description
1 polymer ?
#
loop_
_entity_poly.entity_id
_entity_poly.type
_entity_poly.pdbx_seq_one_letter_code
_entity_poly.pdbx_strand_id
1 'polypeptide(L)'
;MRHLLIPVILSVGLLNLETPFATGQSSTALSDVASFQATSSSPIWPNCISGNAVNGGAYWRFEALNTEPNPWWRIDLGKAWEVEKLTLHCRWSDPSGPPRLNGATLMALGPDDYTKVADNWVIEGFRQSTEEGGALYAITIDNGGEGWNGVQYFQIGGIDPTDPFGPSLGVPSLTILEFEAWAQVPVYDTFINGVTATANYTAVHPGVSPTFLVDNSGMDDQSTLLGDPTARHYRVSAENLWVTPDNPSEPPVLTFDLHGIYDLDKIVIWGGDQNEWRQPKECLIEVSTDGETWTALADANAEEAGNYTLTENDLSEYLPLPATDTLDVDAVAASHVRMTLLSIYRPHPTTGATNYGFSEVRFYGTETSITDPIPGDADNSGTVDDGDAKILAAYWGMTGESIVWGRGDFNGDKKVDACDAAILAAHWGATRAGESVVATAVPEPGAFALLLGLLAGVSYLGRGR
;
A
#
# COMPACT_ATOMS: atom_id res chain seq x y z
N MET A 1 62.50 -12.70 -10.31
CA MET A 1 62.40 -14.10 -9.86
C MET A 1 61.97 -14.15 -8.40
N ARG A 2 60.68 -14.41 -8.16
CA ARG A 2 60.14 -15.42 -7.24
C ARG A 2 58.68 -15.05 -6.97
N HIS A 3 57.81 -15.88 -7.51
CA HIS A 3 56.39 -15.97 -7.23
C HIS A 3 56.15 -16.25 -5.74
N LEU A 4 55.07 -15.70 -5.20
CA LEU A 4 54.31 -16.36 -4.14
C LEU A 4 52.82 -16.14 -4.40
N LEU A 5 52.06 -17.24 -4.35
CA LEU A 5 50.63 -17.34 -4.63
C LEU A 5 49.76 -16.95 -3.41
N ILE A 6 48.71 -16.15 -3.69
CA ILE A 6 47.26 -16.22 -3.36
C ILE A 6 46.84 -16.81 -1.96
N PRO A 7 45.87 -16.20 -1.23
CA PRO A 7 44.45 -16.38 -1.54
C PRO A 7 43.66 -15.07 -1.68
N VAL A 8 42.95 -14.95 -2.81
CA VAL A 8 41.80 -14.07 -3.00
C VAL A 8 40.66 -14.79 -2.31
N ILE A 9 40.19 -14.25 -1.19
CA ILE A 9 38.95 -14.70 -0.58
C ILE A 9 37.83 -14.11 -1.46
N LEU A 10 37.26 -14.98 -2.29
CA LEU A 10 36.01 -14.73 -2.99
C LEU A 10 34.93 -14.59 -1.91
N SER A 11 34.44 -13.37 -1.67
CA SER A 11 33.20 -13.18 -0.92
C SER A 11 32.07 -13.69 -1.80
N VAL A 12 31.62 -14.91 -1.53
CA VAL A 12 30.33 -15.42 -1.99
C VAL A 12 29.34 -15.00 -0.90
N GLY A 13 28.75 -13.82 -1.06
CA GLY A 13 27.72 -13.27 -0.20
C GLY A 13 26.62 -12.70 -1.07
N LEU A 14 25.59 -13.53 -1.28
CA LEU A 14 24.26 -13.25 -1.82
C LEU A 14 24.16 -12.10 -2.85
N LEU A 15 24.31 -12.46 -4.12
CA LEU A 15 23.48 -11.86 -5.16
C LEU A 15 22.05 -12.34 -4.90
N ASN A 16 21.20 -11.46 -4.37
CA ASN A 16 19.76 -11.59 -4.55
C ASN A 16 19.49 -11.48 -6.05
N LEU A 17 19.54 -12.62 -6.76
CA LEU A 17 18.74 -12.77 -7.96
C LEU A 17 17.30 -12.72 -7.47
N GLU A 18 16.64 -11.58 -7.67
CA GLU A 18 15.19 -11.52 -7.65
C GLU A 18 14.68 -12.60 -8.60
N THR A 19 14.13 -13.66 -8.02
CA THR A 19 13.28 -14.60 -8.74
C THR A 19 12.08 -13.82 -9.25
N PRO A 20 11.77 -13.83 -10.55
CA PRO A 20 10.48 -13.31 -10.99
C PRO A 20 9.41 -14.26 -10.45
N PHE A 21 8.40 -13.69 -9.78
CA PHE A 21 7.24 -14.35 -9.17
C PHE A 21 7.51 -15.03 -7.80
N ALA A 22 7.60 -14.23 -6.75
CA ALA A 22 7.07 -14.66 -5.46
C ALA A 22 5.54 -14.50 -5.52
N THR A 23 4.83 -15.57 -5.86
CA THR A 23 3.36 -15.65 -5.75
C THR A 23 3.01 -15.92 -4.29
N GLY A 24 2.26 -15.02 -3.65
CA GLY A 24 1.80 -15.11 -2.27
C GLY A 24 2.06 -13.85 -1.46
N GLN A 25 0.98 -13.23 -0.96
CA GLN A 25 1.00 -12.21 0.11
C GLN A 25 1.92 -12.66 1.27
N SER A 26 2.85 -11.80 1.69
CA SER A 26 3.74 -12.09 2.82
C SER A 26 2.94 -12.16 4.13
N SER A 27 3.15 -13.20 4.94
CA SER A 27 2.51 -13.34 6.27
C SER A 27 2.98 -12.30 7.29
N THR A 28 4.01 -11.51 6.95
CA THR A 28 4.47 -10.36 7.73
C THR A 28 4.74 -9.16 6.83
N ALA A 29 4.63 -7.96 7.38
CA ALA A 29 5.00 -6.72 6.71
C ALA A 29 5.75 -5.80 7.67
N LEU A 30 6.59 -4.93 7.11
CA LEU A 30 7.23 -3.87 7.87
C LEU A 30 6.18 -2.83 8.27
N SER A 31 6.04 -2.56 9.57
CA SER A 31 5.05 -1.62 10.10
C SER A 31 5.60 -0.86 11.31
N ASP A 32 5.00 0.30 11.62
CA ASP A 32 5.37 1.11 12.77
C ASP A 32 4.85 0.49 14.08
N VAL A 33 5.72 -0.23 14.77
CA VAL A 33 5.42 -0.82 16.08
C VAL A 33 5.40 0.19 17.22
N ALA A 34 5.80 1.45 16.98
CA ALA A 34 5.67 2.52 17.96
C ALA A 34 4.24 3.11 17.98
N SER A 35 3.48 2.93 16.91
CA SER A 35 2.14 3.50 16.75
C SER A 35 1.22 3.17 17.93
N PHE A 36 0.68 4.23 18.54
CA PHE A 36 -0.20 4.27 19.71
C PHE A 36 0.33 3.59 20.98
N GLN A 37 1.64 3.38 21.07
CA GLN A 37 2.24 2.75 22.24
C GLN A 37 2.34 3.67 23.46
N ALA A 38 2.53 3.06 24.63
CA ALA A 38 2.61 3.79 25.89
C ALA A 38 3.90 4.63 25.97
N THR A 39 3.76 5.88 26.41
CA THR A 39 4.89 6.81 26.54
C THR A 39 4.99 7.40 27.93
N SER A 40 6.20 7.81 28.31
CA SER A 40 6.50 8.50 29.55
C SER A 40 7.58 9.55 29.31
N SER A 41 7.59 10.61 30.11
CA SER A 41 8.55 11.70 29.92
C SER A 41 8.80 12.49 31.19
N SER A 42 9.82 13.34 31.12
CA SER A 42 10.00 14.46 32.03
C SER A 42 8.83 15.47 31.96
N PRO A 43 8.73 16.44 32.91
CA PRO A 43 7.64 17.41 32.95
C PRO A 43 7.38 18.08 31.60
N ILE A 44 6.11 18.01 31.19
CA ILE A 44 5.63 18.44 29.88
C ILE A 44 5.06 19.86 29.97
N TRP A 45 5.21 20.66 28.92
CA TRP A 45 4.54 21.96 28.83
C TRP A 45 3.02 21.84 28.93
N PRO A 46 2.32 22.83 29.50
CA PRO A 46 0.86 22.84 29.52
C PRO A 46 0.30 22.60 28.11
N ASN A 47 -0.60 21.62 27.98
CA ASN A 47 -1.25 21.17 26.73
C ASN A 47 -0.40 20.29 25.78
N CYS A 48 0.83 19.92 26.14
CA CYS A 48 1.58 18.88 25.45
C CYS A 48 1.31 17.51 26.13
N ILE A 49 1.34 16.42 25.36
CA ILE A 49 1.12 15.05 25.82
C ILE A 49 2.19 14.16 25.18
N SER A 50 2.83 13.26 25.93
CA SER A 50 3.95 12.45 25.44
C SER A 50 3.55 11.48 24.31
N GLY A 51 2.30 11.01 24.30
CA GLY A 51 1.77 10.09 23.29
C GLY A 51 1.51 10.74 21.93
N ASN A 52 1.58 12.07 21.85
CA ASN A 52 1.50 12.78 20.57
C ASN A 52 2.67 12.49 19.64
N ALA A 53 3.78 11.96 20.16
CA ALA A 53 4.94 11.62 19.36
C ALA A 53 4.81 10.29 18.61
N VAL A 54 3.72 9.54 18.81
CA VAL A 54 3.56 8.17 18.28
C VAL A 54 2.12 7.90 17.83
N ASN A 55 1.41 8.93 17.41
CA ASN A 55 0.00 8.83 17.04
C ASN A 55 -0.24 8.98 15.53
N GLY A 56 0.82 8.94 14.71
CA GLY A 56 0.77 9.19 13.27
C GLY A 56 0.49 10.66 12.93
N GLY A 57 0.77 11.57 13.87
CA GLY A 57 0.27 12.95 13.91
C GLY A 57 1.29 14.00 13.46
N ALA A 58 2.17 13.67 12.50
CA ALA A 58 3.44 14.37 12.22
C ALA A 58 3.40 15.88 11.88
N TYR A 59 2.24 16.57 11.87
CA TYR A 59 2.11 17.93 11.33
C TYR A 59 1.58 18.98 12.34
N TRP A 60 2.41 20.00 12.51
CA TRP A 60 2.19 21.36 13.05
C TRP A 60 1.56 21.60 14.43
N ARG A 61 1.08 20.59 15.18
CA ARG A 61 0.46 20.85 16.51
C ARG A 61 0.75 19.84 17.62
N PHE A 62 1.44 18.74 17.34
CA PHE A 62 1.52 17.62 18.27
C PHE A 62 2.98 17.40 18.68
N GLU A 63 3.45 18.24 19.60
CA GLU A 63 4.81 18.15 20.13
C GLU A 63 4.79 17.48 21.50
N ALA A 64 5.65 16.48 21.70
CA ALA A 64 6.13 16.16 23.03
C ALA A 64 7.21 17.19 23.41
N LEU A 65 6.81 18.26 24.12
CA LEU A 65 7.70 19.33 24.57
C LEU A 65 7.96 19.24 26.07
N ASN A 66 9.23 19.01 26.43
CA ASN A 66 9.64 18.89 27.82
C ASN A 66 10.58 20.03 28.21
N THR A 67 10.41 20.60 29.40
CA THR A 67 11.38 21.57 29.95
C THR A 67 11.75 21.30 31.38
N GLU A 68 12.97 20.80 31.53
CA GLU A 68 13.69 20.71 32.79
C GLU A 68 15.20 20.59 32.46
N PRO A 69 16.10 20.71 33.44
CA PRO A 69 17.49 20.30 33.24
C PRO A 69 17.53 18.80 32.85
N ASN A 70 18.06 18.50 31.66
CA ASN A 70 18.15 17.15 31.07
C ASN A 70 16.77 16.51 30.74
N PRO A 71 15.99 17.10 29.81
CA PRO A 71 14.70 16.54 29.44
C PRO A 71 14.84 15.14 28.82
N TRP A 72 13.85 14.27 29.03
CA TRP A 72 13.81 12.93 28.47
C TRP A 72 12.39 12.50 28.07
N TRP A 73 12.31 11.63 27.06
CA TRP A 73 11.09 10.97 26.61
C TRP A 73 11.39 9.48 26.39
N ARG A 74 10.44 8.60 26.70
CA ARG A 74 10.57 7.15 26.54
C ARG A 74 9.27 6.54 26.05
N ILE A 75 9.39 5.59 25.15
CA ILE A 75 8.31 4.71 24.68
C ILE A 75 8.51 3.29 25.21
N ASP A 76 7.41 2.61 25.51
CA ASP A 76 7.30 1.17 25.75
C ASP A 76 6.53 0.54 24.60
N LEU A 77 7.21 -0.27 23.77
CA LEU A 77 6.65 -0.97 22.61
C LEU A 77 5.76 -2.17 22.99
N GLY A 78 5.47 -2.36 24.28
CA GLY A 78 4.61 -3.39 24.84
C GLY A 78 5.24 -4.79 24.93
N LYS A 79 6.21 -5.08 24.07
CA LYS A 79 7.03 -6.30 24.06
C LYS A 79 8.39 -6.03 23.42
N ALA A 80 9.30 -7.00 23.50
CA ALA A 80 10.56 -6.94 22.80
C ALA A 80 10.38 -7.18 21.28
N TRP A 81 11.06 -6.38 20.48
CA TRP A 81 11.03 -6.38 19.01
C TRP A 81 12.42 -6.52 18.40
N GLU A 82 12.46 -6.94 17.14
CA GLU A 82 13.59 -6.75 16.23
C GLU A 82 13.26 -5.55 15.35
N VAL A 83 13.74 -4.37 15.71
CA VAL A 83 13.44 -3.11 15.00
C VAL A 83 14.47 -2.90 13.91
N GLU A 84 14.02 -2.80 12.66
CA GLU A 84 14.89 -2.65 11.49
C GLU A 84 15.36 -1.21 11.32
N LYS A 85 14.46 -0.25 11.54
CA LYS A 85 14.69 1.17 11.26
C LYS A 85 13.90 2.05 12.20
N LEU A 86 14.44 3.23 12.51
CA LEU A 86 13.72 4.32 13.15
C LEU A 86 13.57 5.51 12.21
N THR A 87 12.45 6.20 12.29
CA THR A 87 12.30 7.55 11.73
C THR A 87 11.94 8.51 12.86
N LEU A 88 12.67 9.62 12.97
CA LEU A 88 12.41 10.67 13.96
C LEU A 88 12.10 11.97 13.25
N HIS A 89 10.94 12.55 13.53
CA HIS A 89 10.53 13.85 13.02
C HIS A 89 10.67 14.90 14.12
N CYS A 90 11.25 16.05 13.76
CA CYS A 90 11.43 17.15 14.68
C CYS A 90 11.13 18.50 14.06
N ARG A 91 10.82 19.46 14.93
CA ARG A 91 10.58 20.84 14.57
C ARG A 91 11.89 21.61 14.46
N TRP A 92 11.99 22.45 13.41
CA TRP A 92 13.00 23.49 13.32
C TRP A 92 12.68 24.66 14.25
N SER A 93 13.61 24.99 15.15
CA SER A 93 13.38 25.91 16.27
C SER A 93 13.04 27.35 15.86
N ASP A 94 13.53 27.82 14.71
CA ASP A 94 13.44 29.16 14.11
C ASP A 94 14.34 29.09 12.86
N PRO A 95 14.07 29.78 11.72
CA PRO A 95 14.98 29.79 10.55
C PRO A 95 16.48 30.07 10.85
N SER A 96 16.83 30.54 12.04
CA SER A 96 18.21 30.80 12.50
C SER A 96 18.84 29.77 13.46
N GLY A 97 18.12 28.75 13.95
CA GLY A 97 18.63 27.76 14.90
C GLY A 97 18.53 26.31 14.40
N PRO A 98 19.40 25.38 14.87
CA PRO A 98 19.31 23.95 14.57
C PRO A 98 18.06 23.30 15.20
N PRO A 99 17.72 22.08 14.79
CA PRO A 99 16.57 21.35 15.35
C PRO A 99 16.78 20.97 16.82
N ARG A 100 15.69 20.96 17.60
CA ARG A 100 15.71 20.75 19.07
C ARG A 100 16.07 19.33 19.54
N LEU A 101 16.19 18.38 18.61
CA LEU A 101 16.66 17.01 18.90
C LEU A 101 18.16 16.83 18.66
N ASN A 102 18.84 17.81 18.04
CA ASN A 102 20.23 17.65 17.67
C ASN A 102 21.13 17.55 18.92
N GLY A 103 21.99 16.54 18.98
CA GLY A 103 22.85 16.23 20.12
C GLY A 103 22.20 15.39 21.23
N ALA A 104 20.90 15.09 21.14
CA ALA A 104 20.24 14.18 22.07
C ALA A 104 20.78 12.75 21.91
N THR A 105 20.77 11.98 22.99
CA THR A 105 21.12 10.57 23.00
C THR A 105 19.87 9.70 22.89
N LEU A 106 19.82 8.85 21.86
CA LEU A 106 18.90 7.74 21.71
C LEU A 106 19.46 6.47 22.36
N MET A 107 18.64 5.79 23.15
CA MET A 107 18.98 4.54 23.82
C MET A 107 17.95 3.46 23.46
N ALA A 108 18.42 2.29 23.04
CA ALA A 108 17.60 1.10 22.86
C ALA A 108 17.75 0.19 24.09
N LEU A 109 16.63 -0.15 24.73
CA LEU A 109 16.58 -0.81 26.03
C LEU A 109 15.67 -2.05 25.97
N GLY A 110 16.08 -3.12 26.64
CA GLY A 110 15.35 -4.37 26.74
C GLY A 110 14.32 -4.40 27.88
N PRO A 111 13.56 -5.51 28.00
CA PRO A 111 12.51 -5.70 29.00
C PRO A 111 13.01 -5.75 30.45
N ASP A 112 14.24 -6.23 30.66
CA ASP A 112 14.79 -6.50 31.99
C ASP A 112 15.43 -5.24 32.58
N ASP A 113 14.73 -4.52 33.46
CA ASP A 113 15.22 -3.33 34.17
C ASP A 113 15.88 -2.26 33.26
N TYR A 114 15.36 -2.08 32.04
CA TYR A 114 15.89 -1.15 31.04
C TYR A 114 17.37 -1.40 30.68
N THR A 115 17.81 -2.66 30.65
CA THR A 115 19.16 -2.99 30.18
C THR A 115 19.37 -2.52 28.74
N LYS A 116 20.46 -1.80 28.50
CA LYS A 116 20.86 -1.38 27.15
C LYS A 116 21.09 -2.61 26.25
N VAL A 117 20.44 -2.64 25.08
CA VAL A 117 20.55 -3.76 24.11
C VAL A 117 21.38 -3.42 22.87
N ALA A 118 21.59 -2.13 22.59
CA ALA A 118 22.45 -1.66 21.50
C ALA A 118 23.16 -0.37 21.88
N ASP A 119 24.18 0.02 21.11
CA ASP A 119 24.93 1.24 21.37
C ASP A 119 24.08 2.51 21.32
N ASN A 120 24.48 3.49 22.14
CA ASN A 120 23.78 4.76 22.19
C ASN A 120 24.04 5.51 20.90
N TRP A 121 23.00 6.16 20.39
CA TRP A 121 23.11 6.98 19.21
C TRP A 121 23.03 8.46 19.58
N VAL A 122 23.93 9.28 19.05
CA VAL A 122 23.80 10.73 19.15
C VAL A 122 23.00 11.18 17.93
N ILE A 123 21.83 11.76 18.18
CA ILE A 123 20.92 12.21 17.13
C ILE A 123 21.51 13.48 16.50
N GLU A 124 21.97 13.39 15.26
CA GLU A 124 22.54 14.52 14.53
C GLU A 124 22.28 14.41 13.03
N GLY A 125 22.37 15.53 12.31
CA GLY A 125 22.34 15.50 10.83
C GLY A 125 20.94 15.47 10.20
N PHE A 126 19.94 15.99 10.92
CA PHE A 126 18.60 16.27 10.37
C PHE A 126 18.67 16.98 9.02
N ARG A 127 17.86 16.51 8.07
CA ARG A 127 17.72 17.10 6.74
C ARG A 127 16.31 17.66 6.59
N GLN A 128 16.18 18.79 5.91
CA GLN A 128 14.88 19.31 5.52
C GLN A 128 14.23 18.30 4.55
N SER A 129 13.07 17.77 4.91
CA SER A 129 12.24 17.01 3.97
C SER A 129 11.89 17.93 2.79
N THR A 130 12.33 17.57 1.59
CA THR A 130 11.96 18.27 0.35
C THR A 130 10.64 17.77 -0.23
N GLU A 131 10.11 16.66 0.28
CA GLU A 131 8.95 15.95 -0.28
C GLU A 131 7.61 16.51 0.24
N GLU A 132 7.61 17.18 1.40
CA GLU A 132 6.36 17.51 2.13
C GLU A 132 6.20 19.01 2.42
N GLY A 133 6.89 19.85 1.64
CA GLY A 133 6.59 21.27 1.45
C GLY A 133 6.58 22.22 2.67
N GLY A 134 7.08 21.85 3.85
CA GLY A 134 7.26 22.81 4.93
C GLY A 134 8.13 22.27 6.05
N ALA A 135 9.21 22.97 6.40
CA ALA A 135 10.08 22.93 7.61
C ALA A 135 10.12 21.68 8.52
N LEU A 136 9.86 20.47 8.00
CA LEU A 136 9.95 19.21 8.71
C LEU A 136 11.35 18.64 8.52
N TYR A 137 11.94 18.24 9.63
CA TYR A 137 13.27 17.71 9.68
C TYR A 137 13.19 16.30 10.21
N ALA A 138 13.42 15.34 9.31
CA ALA A 138 13.44 13.93 9.64
C ALA A 138 14.87 13.41 9.66
N ILE A 139 15.10 12.38 10.48
CA ILE A 139 16.25 11.51 10.35
C ILE A 139 15.78 10.07 10.39
N THR A 140 16.28 9.29 9.44
CA THR A 140 16.22 7.84 9.49
C THR A 140 17.50 7.32 10.14
N ILE A 141 17.34 6.49 11.16
CA ILE A 141 18.44 5.83 11.85
C ILE A 141 18.30 4.33 11.62
N ASP A 142 19.37 3.70 11.18
CA ASP A 142 19.54 2.26 11.05
C ASP A 142 20.78 1.86 11.86
N ASN A 143 20.67 0.76 12.61
CA ASN A 143 21.77 0.18 13.38
C ASN A 143 22.77 -0.59 12.49
N GLY A 144 23.26 0.06 11.43
CA GLY A 144 24.25 -0.51 10.52
C GLY A 144 23.75 -1.71 9.71
N GLY A 145 22.44 -1.85 9.52
CA GLY A 145 21.79 -2.93 8.79
C GLY A 145 21.55 -4.19 9.63
N GLU A 146 21.94 -4.21 10.91
CA GLU A 146 21.71 -5.35 11.82
C GLU A 146 20.41 -5.22 12.65
N GLY A 147 19.74 -4.06 12.58
CA GLY A 147 18.57 -3.74 13.40
C GLY A 147 18.87 -3.68 14.91
N TRP A 148 17.84 -3.39 15.71
CA TRP A 148 17.85 -3.46 17.17
C TRP A 148 17.11 -4.70 17.64
N ASN A 149 17.86 -5.70 18.11
CA ASN A 149 17.29 -6.96 18.56
C ASN A 149 16.94 -6.93 20.06
N GLY A 150 15.73 -7.38 20.38
CA GLY A 150 15.25 -7.48 21.77
C GLY A 150 14.92 -6.14 22.42
N VAL A 151 14.62 -5.10 21.62
CA VAL A 151 14.27 -3.78 22.15
C VAL A 151 12.79 -3.75 22.55
N GLN A 152 12.50 -3.33 23.78
CA GLN A 152 11.14 -3.00 24.21
C GLN A 152 10.96 -1.50 24.44
N TYR A 153 12.02 -0.80 24.83
CA TYR A 153 11.95 0.63 25.09
C TYR A 153 12.96 1.40 24.26
N PHE A 154 12.53 2.54 23.74
CA PHE A 154 13.44 3.59 23.29
C PHE A 154 13.35 4.79 24.21
N GLN A 155 14.50 5.35 24.57
CA GLN A 155 14.58 6.57 25.35
C GLN A 155 15.43 7.60 24.65
N ILE A 156 14.93 8.83 24.55
CA ILE A 156 15.64 10.00 24.04
C ILE A 156 15.85 10.97 25.19
N GLY A 157 17.08 11.43 25.39
CA GLY A 157 17.41 12.42 26.41
C GLY A 157 18.87 12.86 26.36
N GLY A 158 19.40 13.40 27.45
CA GLY A 158 20.83 13.74 27.52
C GLY A 158 21.26 14.93 26.67
N ILE A 159 20.33 15.83 26.33
CA ILE A 159 20.65 17.12 25.70
C ILE A 159 21.50 17.95 26.65
N ASP A 160 22.60 18.54 26.13
CA ASP A 160 23.50 19.42 26.90
C ASP A 160 22.71 20.63 27.43
N PRO A 161 22.65 20.86 28.74
CA PRO A 161 21.95 22.01 29.33
C PRO A 161 22.58 23.38 28.94
N THR A 162 23.75 23.37 28.30
CA THR A 162 24.43 24.57 27.78
C THR A 162 24.18 24.83 26.29
N ASP A 163 23.38 23.98 25.62
CA ASP A 163 22.97 24.19 24.23
C ASP A 163 22.24 25.55 24.09
N PRO A 164 22.79 26.51 23.32
CA PRO A 164 22.24 27.86 23.18
C PRO A 164 20.94 27.92 22.37
N PHE A 165 20.47 26.80 21.81
CA PHE A 165 19.30 26.76 20.92
C PHE A 165 17.97 26.42 21.62
N GLY A 166 17.93 26.55 22.96
CA GLY A 166 16.71 26.49 23.76
C GLY A 166 15.61 27.47 23.28
N PRO A 167 14.34 27.23 23.64
CA PRO A 167 13.22 28.07 23.24
C PRO A 167 13.43 29.51 23.74
N SER A 168 12.56 30.41 23.32
CA SER A 168 12.41 31.82 23.74
C SER A 168 12.40 32.09 25.27
N LEU A 169 12.68 31.08 26.11
CA LEU A 169 12.58 31.02 27.56
C LEU A 169 13.86 30.54 28.28
N GLY A 170 14.95 30.22 27.58
CA GLY A 170 16.28 30.00 28.21
C GLY A 170 16.46 28.69 29.00
N VAL A 171 15.74 27.63 28.62
CA VAL A 171 15.84 26.28 29.22
C VAL A 171 16.05 25.21 28.13
N PRO A 172 16.84 24.15 28.35
CA PRO A 172 16.93 23.06 27.38
C PRO A 172 15.56 22.40 27.15
N SER A 173 15.21 22.13 25.89
CA SER A 173 13.91 21.55 25.52
C SER A 173 14.06 20.42 24.52
N LEU A 174 13.37 19.30 24.76
CA LEU A 174 13.22 18.19 23.83
C LEU A 174 11.91 18.36 23.07
N THR A 175 11.92 18.29 21.73
CA THR A 175 10.71 18.37 20.89
C THR A 175 10.71 17.24 19.88
N ILE A 176 9.82 16.28 20.06
CA ILE A 176 9.58 15.17 19.12
C ILE A 176 8.21 15.42 18.47
N LEU A 177 8.17 15.42 17.13
CA LEU A 177 6.93 15.51 16.36
C LEU A 177 6.36 14.12 16.09
N GLU A 178 7.20 13.19 15.65
CA GLU A 178 6.83 11.79 15.44
C GLU A 178 8.06 10.91 15.68
N PHE A 179 7.83 9.72 16.22
CA PHE A 179 8.78 8.65 16.44
C PHE A 179 8.17 7.38 15.85
N GLU A 180 8.82 6.84 14.83
CA GLU A 180 8.41 5.60 14.18
C GLU A 180 9.49 4.54 14.43
N ALA A 181 9.07 3.33 14.77
CA ALA A 181 9.91 2.16 14.86
C ALA A 181 9.40 1.06 13.94
N TRP A 182 10.14 0.77 12.88
CA TRP A 182 9.75 -0.15 11.84
C TRP A 182 10.25 -1.56 12.15
N ALA A 183 9.33 -2.52 12.28
CA ALA A 183 9.62 -3.93 12.51
C ALA A 183 8.64 -4.84 11.74
N GLN A 184 8.98 -6.13 11.59
CA GLN A 184 8.07 -7.11 10.98
C GLN A 184 6.90 -7.42 11.92
N VAL A 185 5.68 -7.27 11.41
CA VAL A 185 4.42 -7.53 12.12
C VAL A 185 3.61 -8.55 11.32
N PRO A 186 2.91 -9.50 11.97
CA PRO A 186 1.96 -10.37 11.29
C PRO A 186 0.92 -9.58 10.50
N VAL A 187 0.57 -10.09 9.33
CA VAL A 187 -0.44 -9.49 8.45
C VAL A 187 -1.73 -10.29 8.54
N TYR A 188 -2.87 -9.61 8.54
CA TYR A 188 -4.19 -10.24 8.46
C TYR A 188 -4.32 -11.04 7.16
N ASP A 189 -4.73 -12.31 7.24
CA ASP A 189 -4.57 -13.31 6.16
C ASP A 189 -5.11 -12.90 4.78
N THR A 190 -6.17 -12.08 4.71
CA THR A 190 -6.75 -11.60 3.44
C THR A 190 -6.50 -10.14 3.16
N PHE A 191 -5.77 -9.42 4.03
CA PHE A 191 -5.43 -8.02 3.78
C PHE A 191 -4.43 -7.94 2.65
N ILE A 192 -4.73 -7.14 1.62
CA ILE A 192 -3.83 -6.91 0.50
C ILE A 192 -2.85 -5.80 0.92
N ASN A 193 -1.66 -6.19 1.35
CA ASN A 193 -0.61 -5.24 1.71
C ASN A 193 0.12 -4.68 0.47
N GLY A 194 0.82 -3.56 0.65
CA GLY A 194 1.68 -2.99 -0.40
C GLY A 194 0.94 -2.29 -1.55
N VAL A 195 -0.37 -2.06 -1.42
CA VAL A 195 -1.16 -1.29 -2.39
C VAL A 195 -0.55 0.09 -2.59
N THR A 196 -0.47 0.56 -3.83
CA THR A 196 -0.09 1.95 -4.14
C THR A 196 -1.29 2.76 -4.58
N ALA A 197 -1.32 4.04 -4.21
CA ALA A 197 -2.43 4.93 -4.52
C ALA A 197 -1.97 6.15 -5.31
N THR A 198 -2.81 6.60 -6.24
CA THR A 198 -2.65 7.84 -7.00
C THR A 198 -3.96 8.62 -7.00
N ALA A 199 -3.87 9.93 -7.21
CA ALA A 199 -5.04 10.80 -7.34
C ALA A 199 -4.84 11.85 -8.42
N ASN A 200 -5.92 12.29 -9.09
CA ASN A 200 -5.84 13.41 -10.04
C ASN A 200 -5.57 14.77 -9.36
N TYR A 201 -5.77 14.85 -8.04
CA TYR A 201 -5.35 15.96 -7.19
C TYR A 201 -4.16 15.55 -6.33
N THR A 202 -2.98 16.10 -6.65
CA THR A 202 -1.76 15.98 -5.86
C THR A 202 -1.32 17.37 -5.40
N ALA A 203 -1.07 17.56 -4.09
CA ALA A 203 -0.38 18.73 -3.54
C ALA A 203 -1.10 20.10 -3.57
N VAL A 204 -2.18 20.25 -2.82
CA VAL A 204 -2.78 21.58 -2.54
C VAL A 204 -2.15 22.27 -1.34
N HIS A 205 -1.70 21.46 -0.39
CA HIS A 205 -0.93 21.89 0.77
C HIS A 205 0.38 21.11 0.82
N PRO A 206 1.46 21.74 1.32
CA PRO A 206 2.67 21.02 1.66
C PRO A 206 2.35 19.88 2.64
N GLY A 207 2.56 18.64 2.21
CA GLY A 207 2.28 17.43 2.99
C GLY A 207 1.26 16.49 2.36
N VAL A 208 0.34 16.94 1.50
CA VAL A 208 -0.76 16.07 0.99
C VAL A 208 -0.26 15.12 -0.10
N SER A 209 -0.17 13.84 0.25
CA SER A 209 0.22 12.74 -0.64
C SER A 209 -0.91 11.70 -0.75
N PRO A 210 -1.18 11.14 -1.95
CA PRO A 210 -2.04 9.97 -2.08
C PRO A 210 -1.54 8.74 -1.31
N THR A 211 -0.27 8.71 -0.88
CA THR A 211 0.26 7.60 -0.07
C THR A 211 -0.47 7.44 1.27
N PHE A 212 -0.99 8.53 1.85
CA PHE A 212 -1.80 8.48 3.08
C PHE A 212 -3.08 7.66 2.93
N LEU A 213 -3.52 7.36 1.71
CA LEU A 213 -4.69 6.52 1.50
C LEU A 213 -4.43 5.05 1.86
N VAL A 214 -3.16 4.62 1.92
CA VAL A 214 -2.76 3.20 1.95
C VAL A 214 -1.52 2.93 2.82
N ASP A 215 -1.04 3.92 3.57
CA ASP A 215 0.21 3.80 4.34
C ASP A 215 0.01 3.31 5.77
N ASN A 216 -1.23 3.07 6.20
CA ASN A 216 -1.61 2.65 7.55
C ASN A 216 -1.37 3.70 8.62
N SER A 217 -1.06 4.95 8.25
CA SER A 217 -0.83 6.01 9.21
C SER A 217 -2.09 6.25 10.07
N GLY A 218 -1.89 6.45 11.37
CA GLY A 218 -3.00 6.66 12.31
C GLY A 218 -3.84 5.41 12.64
N MET A 219 -3.51 4.23 12.11
CA MET A 219 -4.19 2.96 12.41
C MET A 219 -3.62 2.30 13.68
N ASP A 220 -4.49 1.76 14.55
CA ASP A 220 -4.12 1.20 15.85
C ASP A 220 -3.62 -0.25 15.82
N ASP A 221 -3.67 -0.91 14.67
CA ASP A 221 -3.32 -2.32 14.49
C ASP A 221 -1.86 -2.57 14.08
N GLN A 222 -1.12 -1.51 13.74
CA GLN A 222 0.25 -1.55 13.21
C GLN A 222 1.27 -2.30 14.08
N SER A 223 1.04 -2.43 15.38
CA SER A 223 1.95 -3.12 16.31
C SER A 223 1.49 -4.56 16.66
N THR A 224 0.38 -5.02 16.10
CA THR A 224 -0.27 -6.28 16.50
C THR A 224 -0.51 -7.22 15.33
N LEU A 225 -1.53 -6.95 14.52
CA LEU A 225 -1.94 -7.69 13.34
C LEU A 225 -2.30 -6.66 12.27
N LEU A 226 -1.36 -6.35 11.39
CA LEU A 226 -1.55 -5.31 10.39
C LEU A 226 -2.65 -5.70 9.40
N GLY A 227 -3.56 -4.76 9.15
CA GLY A 227 -4.68 -4.97 8.24
C GLY A 227 -5.88 -5.62 8.90
N ASP A 228 -6.07 -5.50 10.22
CA ASP A 228 -7.31 -5.97 10.85
C ASP A 228 -8.49 -5.12 10.32
N PRO A 229 -9.55 -5.72 9.74
CA PRO A 229 -10.69 -4.96 9.24
C PRO A 229 -11.50 -4.28 10.36
N THR A 230 -11.24 -4.62 11.62
CA THR A 230 -11.83 -3.99 12.80
C THR A 230 -10.95 -2.91 13.43
N ALA A 231 -9.77 -2.66 12.84
CA ALA A 231 -8.85 -1.62 13.27
C ALA A 231 -9.55 -0.27 13.35
N ARG A 232 -9.08 0.57 14.27
CA ARG A 232 -9.60 1.91 14.48
C ARG A 232 -8.55 2.92 14.09
N HIS A 233 -9.05 4.01 13.53
CA HIS A 233 -8.22 5.10 13.08
C HIS A 233 -8.31 6.27 14.08
N TYR A 234 -7.17 6.77 14.53
CA TYR A 234 -7.15 7.97 15.36
C TYR A 234 -7.32 9.20 14.48
N ARG A 235 -8.03 10.20 14.98
CA ARG A 235 -8.28 11.43 14.24
C ARG A 235 -6.95 12.07 13.88
N VAL A 236 -6.61 12.09 12.60
CA VAL A 236 -5.52 12.89 12.04
C VAL A 236 -6.06 14.20 11.47
N SER A 237 -5.30 15.28 11.64
CA SER A 237 -5.63 16.55 11.01
C SER A 237 -5.58 16.40 9.49
N ALA A 238 -6.18 17.33 8.75
CA ALA A 238 -6.16 17.35 7.29
C ALA A 238 -4.75 17.40 6.65
N GLU A 239 -3.71 17.49 7.46
CA GLU A 239 -2.30 17.51 7.06
C GLU A 239 -1.70 16.09 7.02
N ASN A 240 -2.45 15.08 7.48
CA ASN A 240 -2.06 13.67 7.62
C ASN A 240 -3.06 12.72 6.98
N LEU A 241 -3.80 13.21 5.99
CA LEU A 241 -4.75 12.44 5.22
C LEU A 241 -4.80 13.02 3.82
N TRP A 242 -5.23 12.24 2.85
CA TRP A 242 -5.34 12.75 1.49
C TRP A 242 -6.52 13.72 1.39
N VAL A 243 -6.28 14.96 0.96
CA VAL A 243 -7.31 16.00 0.79
C VAL A 243 -7.26 16.71 -0.56
N THR A 244 -8.41 17.15 -1.04
CA THR A 244 -8.52 17.97 -2.26
C THR A 244 -8.45 19.47 -1.96
N PRO A 245 -8.31 20.32 -2.99
CA PRO A 245 -8.49 21.75 -2.83
C PRO A 245 -9.93 22.06 -2.44
N ASP A 246 -10.12 23.28 -1.93
CA ASP A 246 -11.45 23.87 -1.85
C ASP A 246 -12.03 24.03 -3.26
N ASN A 247 -13.22 23.46 -3.47
CA ASN A 247 -14.00 23.45 -4.69
C ASN A 247 -13.21 22.91 -5.90
N PRO A 248 -12.88 21.60 -5.92
CA PRO A 248 -12.17 21.00 -7.04
C PRO A 248 -12.96 21.22 -8.34
N SER A 249 -12.26 21.54 -9.42
CA SER A 249 -12.84 21.88 -10.73
C SER A 249 -13.46 20.68 -11.46
N GLU A 250 -13.09 19.47 -11.06
CA GLU A 250 -13.58 18.20 -11.56
C GLU A 250 -13.71 17.21 -10.39
N PRO A 251 -14.50 16.13 -10.53
CA PRO A 251 -14.57 15.08 -9.52
C PRO A 251 -13.18 14.54 -9.19
N PRO A 252 -12.81 14.45 -7.89
CA PRO A 252 -11.59 13.78 -7.49
C PRO A 252 -11.66 12.28 -7.82
N VAL A 253 -10.57 11.74 -8.33
CA VAL A 253 -10.42 10.33 -8.70
C VAL A 253 -9.23 9.75 -7.96
N LEU A 254 -9.48 8.70 -7.20
CA LEU A 254 -8.47 7.89 -6.52
C LEU A 254 -8.30 6.59 -7.29
N THR A 255 -7.05 6.18 -7.55
CA THR A 255 -6.74 4.90 -8.21
C THR A 255 -5.75 4.13 -7.36
N PHE A 256 -6.09 2.87 -7.08
CA PHE A 256 -5.33 1.94 -6.26
C PHE A 256 -4.82 0.80 -7.13
N ASP A 257 -3.52 0.55 -7.13
CA ASP A 257 -2.87 -0.60 -7.78
C ASP A 257 -2.56 -1.65 -6.71
N LEU A 258 -3.15 -2.84 -6.86
CA LEU A 258 -3.04 -3.95 -5.92
C LEU A 258 -1.77 -4.80 -6.17
N HIS A 259 -1.02 -4.52 -7.23
CA HIS A 259 0.20 -5.22 -7.64
C HIS A 259 0.05 -6.74 -7.84
N GLY A 260 -1.14 -7.15 -8.28
CA GLY A 260 -1.51 -8.53 -8.56
C GLY A 260 -2.99 -8.59 -8.93
N ILE A 261 -3.47 -9.73 -9.43
CA ILE A 261 -4.91 -9.96 -9.59
C ILE A 261 -5.41 -10.69 -8.36
N TYR A 262 -6.45 -10.17 -7.74
CA TYR A 262 -7.07 -10.71 -6.54
C TYR A 262 -8.54 -10.99 -6.78
N ASP A 263 -9.04 -12.04 -6.13
CA ASP A 263 -10.47 -12.20 -5.89
C ASP A 263 -10.83 -11.25 -4.73
N LEU A 264 -11.15 -10.00 -5.07
CA LEU A 264 -11.40 -8.91 -4.12
C LEU A 264 -12.72 -9.16 -3.38
N ASP A 265 -12.62 -9.41 -2.09
CA ASP A 265 -13.73 -9.75 -1.20
C ASP A 265 -14.30 -8.51 -0.52
N LYS A 266 -13.44 -7.57 -0.09
CA LYS A 266 -13.88 -6.46 0.75
C LYS A 266 -13.02 -5.21 0.58
N ILE A 267 -13.67 -4.05 0.71
CA ILE A 267 -13.01 -2.75 0.79
C ILE A 267 -13.44 -2.10 2.11
N VAL A 268 -12.47 -1.72 2.94
CA VAL A 268 -12.73 -1.03 4.21
C VAL A 268 -12.23 0.40 4.11
N ILE A 269 -13.07 1.34 4.49
CA ILE A 269 -12.87 2.76 4.21
C ILE A 269 -12.91 3.55 5.51
N TRP A 270 -11.90 4.39 5.72
CA TRP A 270 -11.89 5.46 6.72
C TRP A 270 -11.92 6.81 6.00
N GLY A 271 -13.13 7.30 5.76
CA GLY A 271 -13.40 8.57 5.11
C GLY A 271 -13.39 9.75 6.09
N GLY A 272 -13.15 10.95 5.57
CA GLY A 272 -13.25 12.19 6.33
C GLY A 272 -12.08 12.51 7.25
N ASP A 273 -12.12 13.71 7.84
CA ASP A 273 -11.12 14.24 8.77
C ASP A 273 -11.73 14.48 10.16
N GLN A 274 -10.95 15.06 11.09
CA GLN A 274 -11.45 15.42 12.43
C GLN A 274 -12.66 16.36 12.44
N ASN A 275 -13.03 16.99 11.31
CA ASN A 275 -13.88 18.18 11.29
C ASN A 275 -15.23 17.99 10.60
N GLU A 276 -15.70 16.78 10.27
CA GLU A 276 -17.05 16.47 9.72
C GLU A 276 -17.34 16.94 8.29
N TRP A 277 -16.67 17.96 7.75
CA TRP A 277 -17.06 18.62 6.48
C TRP A 277 -16.19 18.30 5.25
N ARG A 278 -15.32 17.29 5.35
CA ARG A 278 -14.52 16.77 4.22
C ARG A 278 -14.93 15.37 3.78
N GLN A 279 -15.94 14.80 4.43
CA GLN A 279 -16.33 13.42 4.22
C GLN A 279 -17.06 13.24 2.89
N PRO A 280 -16.54 12.39 1.99
CA PRO A 280 -17.25 12.01 0.76
C PRO A 280 -18.54 11.27 1.10
N LYS A 281 -19.59 11.52 0.33
CA LYS A 281 -20.91 10.88 0.45
C LYS A 281 -21.13 9.93 -0.71
N GLU A 282 -21.33 10.47 -1.92
CA GLU A 282 -21.55 9.64 -3.10
C GLU A 282 -20.25 9.37 -3.84
N CYS A 283 -20.01 8.10 -4.16
CA CYS A 283 -18.85 7.64 -4.91
C CYS A 283 -19.27 6.72 -6.06
N LEU A 284 -18.52 6.77 -7.16
CA LEU A 284 -18.48 5.72 -8.17
C LEU A 284 -17.24 4.86 -7.92
N ILE A 285 -17.44 3.61 -7.55
CA ILE A 285 -16.39 2.63 -7.27
C ILE A 285 -16.36 1.61 -8.41
N GLU A 286 -15.19 1.48 -9.02
CA GLU A 286 -14.94 0.63 -10.18
C GLU A 286 -13.73 -0.25 -9.94
N VAL A 287 -13.72 -1.41 -10.58
CA VAL A 287 -12.59 -2.35 -10.57
C VAL A 287 -12.11 -2.63 -11.99
N SER A 288 -10.86 -3.05 -12.09
CA SER A 288 -10.22 -3.40 -13.36
C SER A 288 -9.18 -4.50 -13.14
N THR A 289 -9.02 -5.39 -14.12
CA THR A 289 -7.94 -6.40 -14.16
C THR A 289 -6.73 -5.95 -14.98
N ASP A 290 -6.87 -4.93 -15.83
CA ASP A 290 -5.85 -4.45 -16.77
C ASP A 290 -5.40 -2.98 -16.51
N GLY A 291 -6.13 -2.24 -15.67
CA GLY A 291 -5.94 -0.82 -15.42
C GLY A 291 -6.50 0.10 -16.53
N GLU A 292 -7.05 -0.46 -17.61
CA GLU A 292 -7.53 0.26 -18.79
C GLU A 292 -9.05 0.19 -18.92
N THR A 293 -9.62 -0.99 -18.71
CA THR A 293 -11.06 -1.28 -18.78
C THR A 293 -11.64 -1.34 -17.38
N TRP A 294 -12.65 -0.51 -17.11
CA TRP A 294 -13.21 -0.33 -15.78
C TRP A 294 -14.66 -0.78 -15.74
N THR A 295 -15.00 -1.56 -14.71
CA THR A 295 -16.37 -2.01 -14.46
C THR A 295 -16.82 -1.49 -13.11
N ALA A 296 -17.96 -0.79 -13.09
CA ALA A 296 -18.58 -0.35 -11.84
C ALA A 296 -18.99 -1.56 -10.99
N LEU A 297 -18.71 -1.50 -9.68
CA LEU A 297 -19.28 -2.44 -8.73
C LEU A 297 -20.81 -2.35 -8.76
N ALA A 298 -21.48 -3.41 -8.30
CA ALA A 298 -22.93 -3.45 -8.25
C ALA A 298 -23.47 -2.24 -7.48
N ASP A 299 -24.46 -1.57 -8.06
CA ASP A 299 -25.12 -0.43 -7.43
C ASP A 299 -25.83 -0.89 -6.16
N ALA A 300 -25.33 -0.40 -5.02
CA ALA A 300 -25.79 -0.76 -3.69
C ALA A 300 -26.67 0.31 -3.04
N ASN A 301 -26.78 1.51 -3.64
CA ASN A 301 -27.51 2.65 -3.06
C ASN A 301 -28.68 3.15 -3.91
N ALA A 302 -28.76 2.75 -5.19
CA ALA A 302 -29.76 3.20 -6.17
C ALA A 302 -29.82 4.73 -6.34
N GLU A 303 -28.71 5.43 -6.07
CA GLU A 303 -28.61 6.89 -6.23
C GLU A 303 -28.13 7.25 -7.65
N GLU A 304 -28.58 8.39 -8.19
CA GLU A 304 -28.17 8.81 -9.56
C GLU A 304 -26.69 9.22 -9.63
N ALA A 305 -26.11 9.62 -8.49
CA ALA A 305 -24.82 10.29 -8.41
C ALA A 305 -23.66 9.36 -8.06
N GLY A 306 -23.82 8.03 -8.14
CA GLY A 306 -22.78 7.05 -7.81
C GLY A 306 -23.40 5.67 -7.58
N ASN A 307 -22.58 4.62 -7.53
CA ASN A 307 -23.04 3.25 -7.20
C ASN A 307 -22.90 2.93 -5.70
N TYR A 308 -22.33 3.85 -4.91
CA TYR A 308 -22.16 3.69 -3.48
C TYR A 308 -22.31 5.00 -2.70
N THR A 309 -23.02 4.94 -1.57
CA THR A 309 -23.13 6.03 -0.59
C THR A 309 -22.35 5.62 0.64
N LEU A 310 -21.21 6.26 0.89
CA LEU A 310 -20.43 6.07 2.11
C LEU A 310 -21.21 6.59 3.30
N THR A 311 -21.22 5.85 4.41
CA THR A 311 -21.84 6.25 5.68
C THR A 311 -21.21 7.53 6.25
N GLU A 312 -21.99 8.44 6.85
CA GLU A 312 -21.47 9.64 7.56
C GLU A 312 -20.81 9.19 8.88
N ASN A 313 -19.64 9.73 9.22
CA ASN A 313 -18.98 9.36 10.47
C ASN A 313 -19.78 9.92 11.66
N ASP A 314 -20.03 9.06 12.65
CA ASP A 314 -20.52 9.53 13.95
C ASP A 314 -19.35 10.10 14.76
N LEU A 315 -19.16 11.41 14.67
CA LEU A 315 -18.11 12.11 15.40
C LEU A 315 -18.47 12.39 16.87
N SER A 316 -19.58 11.85 17.38
CA SER A 316 -19.95 11.94 18.81
C SER A 316 -19.16 10.97 19.70
N GLU A 317 -18.54 9.93 19.14
CA GLU A 317 -17.65 9.02 19.86
C GLU A 317 -16.27 9.64 20.12
N TYR A 318 -15.74 9.42 21.33
CA TYR A 318 -14.34 9.67 21.64
C TYR A 318 -13.45 8.60 20.97
N LEU A 319 -12.27 9.03 20.52
CA LEU A 319 -11.30 8.27 19.73
C LEU A 319 -10.77 6.99 20.37
N PRO A 320 -10.24 6.04 19.57
CA PRO A 320 -10.14 6.02 18.08
C PRO A 320 -11.49 5.72 17.40
N LEU A 321 -11.65 5.92 16.08
CA LEU A 321 -12.92 5.72 15.34
C LEU A 321 -12.92 4.41 14.53
N PRO A 322 -14.07 3.71 14.39
CA PRO A 322 -14.16 2.55 13.50
C PRO A 322 -14.07 2.96 12.02
N ALA A 323 -14.02 1.97 11.13
CA ALA A 323 -14.21 2.20 9.70
C ALA A 323 -15.50 2.99 9.44
N THR A 324 -15.42 3.95 8.54
CA THR A 324 -16.57 4.70 8.01
C THR A 324 -17.51 3.74 7.31
N ASP A 325 -16.96 2.87 6.46
CA ASP A 325 -17.74 1.88 5.75
C ASP A 325 -16.96 0.60 5.48
N THR A 326 -17.70 -0.47 5.22
CA THR A 326 -17.16 -1.76 4.81
C THR A 326 -18.02 -2.31 3.69
N LEU A 327 -17.42 -2.36 2.50
CA LEU A 327 -18.05 -2.85 1.30
C LEU A 327 -17.72 -4.32 1.15
N ASP A 328 -18.76 -5.13 1.04
CA ASP A 328 -18.65 -6.50 0.55
C ASP A 328 -18.68 -6.47 -0.98
N VAL A 329 -17.64 -7.00 -1.61
CA VAL A 329 -17.44 -6.98 -3.05
C VAL A 329 -17.66 -8.37 -3.66
N ASP A 330 -17.94 -9.40 -2.85
CA ASP A 330 -18.29 -10.76 -3.30
C ASP A 330 -17.27 -11.38 -4.29
N ALA A 331 -15.97 -11.32 -3.94
CA ALA A 331 -14.87 -11.98 -4.66
C ALA A 331 -14.75 -11.61 -6.16
N VAL A 332 -14.75 -10.31 -6.48
CA VAL A 332 -14.58 -9.82 -7.85
C VAL A 332 -13.11 -9.76 -8.23
N ALA A 333 -12.74 -10.31 -9.39
CA ALA A 333 -11.38 -10.23 -9.92
C ALA A 333 -10.96 -8.78 -10.17
N ALA A 334 -9.90 -8.32 -9.50
CA ALA A 334 -9.37 -6.97 -9.62
C ALA A 334 -7.85 -6.93 -9.43
N SER A 335 -7.17 -6.15 -10.27
CA SER A 335 -5.80 -5.67 -10.01
C SER A 335 -5.75 -4.19 -9.68
N HIS A 336 -6.81 -3.46 -10.01
CA HIS A 336 -6.94 -2.05 -9.69
C HIS A 336 -8.34 -1.75 -9.17
N VAL A 337 -8.42 -0.76 -8.29
CA VAL A 337 -9.68 -0.17 -7.83
C VAL A 337 -9.63 1.34 -8.09
N ARG A 338 -10.74 1.92 -8.53
CA ARG A 338 -10.90 3.36 -8.73
C ARG A 338 -12.11 3.86 -7.96
N MET A 339 -11.95 5.00 -7.29
CA MET A 339 -13.04 5.71 -6.64
C MET A 339 -13.13 7.13 -7.19
N THR A 340 -14.26 7.46 -7.79
CA THR A 340 -14.59 8.84 -8.20
C THR A 340 -15.53 9.45 -7.19
N LEU A 341 -15.14 10.59 -6.61
CA LEU A 341 -15.87 11.24 -5.51
C LEU A 341 -16.81 12.30 -6.08
N LEU A 342 -18.10 12.17 -5.79
CA LEU A 342 -19.16 12.87 -6.53
C LEU A 342 -19.92 13.88 -5.66
N SER A 343 -19.98 13.66 -4.34
CA SER A 343 -20.48 14.67 -3.40
C SER A 343 -19.94 14.47 -1.98
N ILE A 344 -20.20 15.45 -1.11
CA ILE A 344 -19.85 15.42 0.32
C ILE A 344 -21.09 15.58 1.18
N TYR A 345 -21.01 15.17 2.44
CA TYR A 345 -22.12 15.33 3.39
C TYR A 345 -22.45 16.79 3.70
N ARG A 346 -21.42 17.60 3.97
CA ARG A 346 -21.57 19.00 4.39
C ARG A 346 -20.39 19.83 3.92
N PRO A 347 -20.61 21.06 3.41
CA PRO A 347 -19.53 21.98 3.07
C PRO A 347 -18.90 22.59 4.34
N HIS A 348 -17.73 23.22 4.18
CA HIS A 348 -17.05 23.93 5.25
C HIS A 348 -17.99 24.94 5.93
N PRO A 349 -18.16 24.91 7.27
CA PRO A 349 -19.16 25.72 7.98
C PRO A 349 -18.95 27.24 7.90
N THR A 350 -17.72 27.70 7.63
CA THR A 350 -17.37 29.13 7.56
C THR A 350 -17.28 29.64 6.12
N THR A 351 -16.63 28.88 5.23
CA THR A 351 -16.37 29.33 3.86
C THR A 351 -17.43 28.85 2.87
N GLY A 352 -18.18 27.79 3.20
CA GLY A 352 -19.09 27.11 2.28
C GLY A 352 -18.38 26.31 1.19
N ALA A 353 -17.05 26.18 1.26
CA ALA A 353 -16.27 25.41 0.30
C ALA A 353 -16.56 23.91 0.41
N THR A 354 -16.45 23.22 -0.72
CA THR A 354 -16.54 21.77 -0.82
C THR A 354 -15.16 21.18 -1.05
N ASN A 355 -14.73 20.23 -0.22
CA ASN A 355 -13.48 19.49 -0.40
C ASN A 355 -13.64 18.08 0.16
N TYR A 356 -12.80 17.17 -0.31
CA TYR A 356 -12.87 15.75 -0.01
C TYR A 356 -11.64 15.35 0.80
N GLY A 357 -11.79 14.37 1.68
CA GLY A 357 -10.72 13.81 2.48
C GLY A 357 -10.91 12.32 2.77
N PHE A 358 -9.83 11.56 2.69
CA PHE A 358 -9.76 10.16 3.13
C PHE A 358 -8.54 9.96 4.00
N SER A 359 -8.75 9.22 5.08
CA SER A 359 -7.69 8.85 6.00
C SER A 359 -7.03 7.53 5.64
N GLU A 360 -7.79 6.54 5.18
CA GLU A 360 -7.24 5.22 4.85
C GLU A 360 -8.27 4.44 4.01
N VAL A 361 -7.78 3.58 3.12
CA VAL A 361 -8.56 2.61 2.36
C VAL A 361 -7.80 1.30 2.28
N ARG A 362 -8.41 0.23 2.81
CA ARG A 362 -7.82 -1.11 2.82
C ARG A 362 -8.61 -2.07 1.94
N PHE A 363 -7.88 -2.96 1.27
CA PHE A 363 -8.42 -3.95 0.36
C PHE A 363 -8.18 -5.35 0.90
N TYR A 364 -9.15 -6.23 0.69
CA TYR A 364 -9.08 -7.60 1.18
C TYR A 364 -9.50 -8.56 0.08
N GLY A 365 -8.75 -9.63 -0.08
CA GLY A 365 -9.00 -10.66 -1.05
C GLY A 365 -7.93 -11.73 -1.01
N THR A 366 -8.14 -12.79 -1.74
CA THR A 366 -7.09 -13.78 -1.98
C THR A 366 -6.45 -13.47 -3.31
N GLU A 367 -5.12 -13.46 -3.36
CA GLU A 367 -4.43 -13.39 -4.65
C GLU A 367 -4.97 -14.53 -5.50
N THR A 368 -5.51 -14.19 -6.66
CA THR A 368 -5.98 -15.18 -7.61
C THR A 368 -4.73 -15.92 -8.03
N SER A 369 -4.51 -17.08 -7.41
CA SER A 369 -3.54 -18.04 -7.92
C SER A 369 -4.04 -18.35 -9.33
N ILE A 370 -3.43 -17.69 -10.31
CA ILE A 370 -3.39 -18.14 -11.68
C ILE A 370 -2.70 -19.50 -11.59
N THR A 371 -3.49 -20.53 -11.29
CA THR A 371 -3.15 -21.91 -11.58
C THR A 371 -2.71 -21.87 -13.03
N ASP A 372 -1.41 -22.02 -13.29
CA ASP A 372 -0.72 -21.88 -14.58
C ASP A 372 -1.66 -21.42 -15.70
N PRO A 373 -1.62 -20.12 -16.12
CA PRO A 373 -2.56 -19.60 -17.11
C PRO A 373 -2.62 -20.56 -18.29
N ILE A 374 -3.84 -20.89 -18.74
CA ILE A 374 -4.04 -21.88 -19.80
C ILE A 374 -3.19 -21.39 -20.99
N PRO A 375 -2.20 -22.16 -21.47
CA PRO A 375 -1.31 -21.64 -22.49
C PRO A 375 -2.08 -21.16 -23.70
N GLY A 376 -1.97 -19.87 -24.04
CA GLY A 376 -2.77 -19.26 -25.11
C GLY A 376 -3.93 -18.38 -24.67
N ASP A 377 -4.28 -18.35 -23.37
CA ASP A 377 -5.31 -17.50 -22.76
C ASP A 377 -4.67 -16.16 -22.36
N ALA A 378 -4.67 -15.20 -23.29
CA ALA A 378 -4.03 -13.90 -23.15
C ALA A 378 -4.89 -12.90 -22.36
N ASP A 379 -6.21 -12.97 -22.45
CA ASP A 379 -7.10 -12.12 -21.64
C ASP A 379 -7.43 -12.72 -20.27
N ASN A 380 -6.94 -13.94 -20.00
CA ASN A 380 -7.15 -14.68 -18.76
C ASN A 380 -8.65 -14.87 -18.46
N SER A 381 -9.46 -15.01 -19.50
CA SER A 381 -10.90 -15.29 -19.40
C SER A 381 -11.19 -16.71 -18.93
N GLY A 382 -10.17 -17.58 -18.86
CA GLY A 382 -10.29 -18.99 -18.49
C GLY A 382 -10.66 -19.88 -19.67
N THR A 383 -10.71 -19.34 -20.89
CA THR A 383 -10.98 -20.06 -22.15
C THR A 383 -10.06 -19.54 -23.25
N VAL A 384 -9.42 -20.44 -24.00
CA VAL A 384 -8.62 -20.04 -25.18
C VAL A 384 -9.54 -19.89 -26.40
N ASP A 385 -9.82 -18.67 -26.85
CA ASP A 385 -10.74 -18.39 -27.95
C ASP A 385 -10.31 -17.23 -28.88
N ASP A 386 -11.28 -16.65 -29.61
CA ASP A 386 -11.01 -15.55 -30.55
C ASP A 386 -10.66 -14.22 -29.88
N GLY A 387 -10.93 -14.06 -28.58
CA GLY A 387 -10.42 -12.96 -27.75
C GLY A 387 -8.90 -12.97 -27.71
N ASP A 388 -8.31 -14.10 -27.37
CA ASP A 388 -6.85 -14.26 -27.27
C ASP A 388 -6.14 -14.09 -28.61
N ALA A 389 -6.76 -14.61 -29.67
CA ALA A 389 -6.24 -14.48 -31.02
C ALA A 389 -6.16 -13.01 -31.47
N LYS A 390 -7.08 -12.15 -31.01
CA LYS A 390 -7.05 -10.71 -31.29
C LYS A 390 -5.89 -10.04 -30.55
N ILE A 391 -5.63 -10.43 -29.31
CA ILE A 391 -4.50 -9.91 -28.53
C ILE A 391 -3.19 -10.31 -29.20
N LEU A 392 -2.99 -11.60 -29.48
CA LEU A 392 -1.80 -12.09 -30.18
C LEU A 392 -1.60 -11.40 -31.54
N ALA A 393 -2.68 -11.14 -32.29
CA ALA A 393 -2.62 -10.41 -33.55
C ALA A 393 -2.25 -8.92 -33.38
N ALA A 394 -2.71 -8.27 -32.30
CA ALA A 394 -2.44 -6.87 -32.03
C ALA A 394 -0.95 -6.59 -31.73
N TYR A 395 -0.28 -7.55 -31.11
CA TYR A 395 1.13 -7.46 -30.72
C TYR A 395 2.09 -8.24 -31.63
N TRP A 396 1.59 -8.77 -32.75
CA TRP A 396 2.36 -9.63 -33.65
C TRP A 396 3.67 -8.97 -34.12
N GLY A 397 4.78 -9.68 -33.95
CA GLY A 397 6.12 -9.25 -34.36
C GLY A 397 6.75 -8.20 -33.44
N MET A 398 6.12 -7.84 -32.33
CA MET A 398 6.74 -7.01 -31.30
C MET A 398 7.76 -7.81 -30.48
N THR A 399 8.78 -7.11 -29.97
CA THR A 399 9.87 -7.70 -29.16
C THR A 399 10.29 -6.74 -28.06
N GLY A 400 10.66 -7.25 -26.88
CA GLY A 400 11.26 -6.45 -25.80
C GLY A 400 10.70 -6.79 -24.42
N GLU A 401 11.27 -6.21 -23.36
CA GLU A 401 10.92 -6.52 -21.97
C GLU A 401 9.44 -6.23 -21.62
N SER A 402 8.79 -5.33 -22.36
CA SER A 402 7.37 -5.00 -22.22
C SER A 402 6.43 -6.02 -22.87
N ILE A 403 6.97 -7.04 -23.55
CA ILE A 403 6.23 -8.18 -24.08
C ILE A 403 6.12 -9.24 -22.99
N VAL A 404 4.88 -9.55 -22.64
CA VAL A 404 4.46 -10.38 -21.51
C VAL A 404 3.29 -11.26 -21.96
N TRP A 405 2.90 -12.21 -21.12
CA TRP A 405 1.82 -13.16 -21.39
C TRP A 405 0.54 -12.52 -21.92
N GLY A 406 0.01 -11.50 -21.23
CA GLY A 406 -1.21 -10.77 -21.64
C GLY A 406 -1.07 -9.93 -22.92
N ARG A 407 0.10 -9.96 -23.57
CA ARG A 407 0.36 -9.38 -24.89
C ARG A 407 0.69 -10.45 -25.94
N GLY A 408 0.46 -11.72 -25.63
CA GLY A 408 0.61 -12.83 -26.57
C GLY A 408 1.98 -13.50 -26.60
N ASP A 409 2.84 -13.28 -25.59
CA ASP A 409 4.09 -14.05 -25.41
C ASP A 409 3.85 -15.21 -24.45
N PHE A 410 3.49 -16.37 -25.03
CA PHE A 410 3.09 -17.55 -24.26
C PHE A 410 4.27 -18.49 -23.96
N ASN A 411 5.44 -18.26 -24.57
CA ASN A 411 6.65 -19.05 -24.32
C ASN A 411 7.71 -18.31 -23.45
N GLY A 412 7.49 -17.04 -23.16
CA GLY A 412 8.32 -16.18 -22.32
C GLY A 412 9.60 -15.67 -23.00
N ASP A 413 9.71 -15.73 -24.32
CA ASP A 413 10.92 -15.38 -25.06
C ASP A 413 11.04 -13.88 -25.41
N LYS A 414 10.08 -13.08 -24.92
CA LYS A 414 9.98 -11.63 -25.11
C LYS A 414 9.69 -11.22 -26.54
N LYS A 415 9.03 -12.09 -27.31
CA LYS A 415 8.57 -11.84 -28.67
C LYS A 415 7.18 -12.42 -28.85
N VAL A 416 6.44 -11.88 -29.82
CA VAL A 416 5.17 -12.44 -30.26
C VAL A 416 5.34 -12.95 -31.68
N ASP A 417 5.49 -14.26 -31.84
CA ASP A 417 5.74 -14.87 -33.13
C ASP A 417 4.97 -16.19 -33.38
N ALA A 418 5.41 -16.95 -34.38
CA ALA A 418 4.78 -18.21 -34.77
C ALA A 418 4.78 -19.26 -33.65
N CYS A 419 5.70 -19.17 -32.68
CA CYS A 419 5.74 -20.05 -31.53
C CYS A 419 4.56 -19.79 -30.60
N ASP A 420 4.20 -18.54 -30.38
CA ASP A 420 3.05 -18.16 -29.54
C ASP A 420 1.73 -18.51 -30.23
N ALA A 421 1.64 -18.25 -31.54
CA ALA A 421 0.47 -18.68 -32.32
C ALA A 421 0.29 -20.20 -32.28
N ALA A 422 1.39 -20.97 -32.24
CA ALA A 422 1.32 -22.42 -32.10
C ALA A 422 0.85 -22.85 -30.70
N ILE A 423 1.22 -22.12 -29.64
CA ILE A 423 0.74 -22.37 -28.28
C ILE A 423 -0.76 -22.09 -28.18
N LEU A 424 -1.21 -20.94 -28.66
CA LEU A 424 -2.62 -20.57 -28.71
C LEU A 424 -3.44 -21.58 -29.51
N ALA A 425 -2.97 -21.96 -30.70
CA ALA A 425 -3.66 -22.96 -31.52
C ALA A 425 -3.70 -24.36 -30.87
N ALA A 426 -2.64 -24.75 -30.15
CA ALA A 426 -2.56 -26.05 -29.48
C ALA A 426 -3.56 -26.18 -28.32
N HIS A 427 -3.99 -25.06 -27.75
CA HIS A 427 -4.90 -25.02 -26.61
C HIS A 427 -6.26 -24.42 -26.97
N TRP A 428 -6.57 -24.24 -28.26
CA TRP A 428 -7.84 -23.66 -28.68
C TRP A 428 -9.05 -24.41 -28.10
N GLY A 429 -9.92 -23.67 -27.42
CA GLY A 429 -11.10 -24.20 -26.72
C GLY A 429 -10.78 -24.92 -25.40
N ALA A 430 -9.55 -24.86 -24.90
CA ALA A 430 -9.24 -25.29 -23.54
C ALA A 430 -9.92 -24.35 -22.54
N THR A 431 -10.54 -24.95 -21.51
CA THR A 431 -11.19 -24.23 -20.43
C THR A 431 -10.59 -24.64 -19.09
N ARG A 432 -10.60 -23.73 -18.11
CA ARG A 432 -10.08 -24.00 -16.78
C ARG A 432 -10.91 -25.14 -16.15
N ALA A 433 -10.23 -26.17 -15.64
CA ALA A 433 -10.90 -27.33 -15.05
C ALA A 433 -11.60 -26.93 -13.73
N GLY A 434 -12.85 -26.51 -13.85
CA GLY A 434 -13.67 -26.02 -12.74
C GLY A 434 -15.10 -25.66 -13.17
N GLU A 435 -15.34 -25.37 -14.45
CA GLU A 435 -16.68 -25.05 -14.94
C GLU A 435 -17.19 -26.11 -15.93
N SER A 436 -18.13 -26.91 -15.44
CA SER A 436 -18.87 -27.86 -16.28
C SER A 436 -19.93 -27.11 -17.10
N VAL A 437 -19.53 -26.50 -18.22
CA VAL A 437 -20.48 -26.13 -19.27
C VAL A 437 -20.85 -27.36 -20.09
N VAL A 438 -22.13 -27.73 -20.03
CA VAL A 438 -22.72 -28.77 -20.86
C VAL A 438 -22.67 -28.31 -22.31
N ALA A 439 -21.65 -28.75 -23.07
CA ALA A 439 -21.58 -28.51 -24.50
C ALA A 439 -22.77 -29.20 -25.18
N THR A 440 -23.70 -28.41 -25.71
CA THR A 440 -24.71 -28.88 -26.64
C THR A 440 -24.00 -29.33 -27.91
N ALA A 441 -23.98 -30.64 -28.14
CA ALA A 441 -23.43 -31.24 -29.35
C ALA A 441 -24.04 -30.57 -30.59
N VAL A 442 -23.20 -29.89 -31.36
CA VAL A 442 -23.54 -29.38 -32.70
C VAL A 442 -23.71 -30.60 -33.62
N PRO A 443 -24.86 -30.77 -34.31
CA PRO A 443 -25.00 -31.85 -35.28
C PRO A 443 -24.16 -31.55 -36.52
N GLU A 444 -23.12 -32.33 -36.78
CA GLU A 444 -22.32 -32.21 -38.00
C GLU A 444 -23.13 -32.65 -39.24
N PRO A 445 -23.24 -31.81 -40.29
CA PRO A 445 -23.75 -32.25 -41.57
C PRO A 445 -22.63 -32.94 -42.38
N GLY A 446 -22.78 -34.24 -42.64
CA GLY A 446 -22.39 -34.78 -43.95
C GLY A 446 -21.12 -35.63 -44.09
N ALA A 447 -20.46 -36.09 -43.02
CA ALA A 447 -19.35 -37.05 -43.17
C ALA A 447 -19.80 -38.38 -43.87
N PHE A 448 -21.07 -38.76 -43.73
CA PHE A 448 -21.67 -39.91 -44.45
C PHE A 448 -21.89 -39.67 -45.94
N ALA A 449 -22.05 -38.42 -46.39
CA ALA A 449 -22.28 -38.11 -47.81
C ALA A 449 -20.99 -38.22 -48.64
N LEU A 450 -19.84 -37.87 -48.05
CA LEU A 450 -18.52 -38.00 -48.70
C LEU A 450 -18.08 -39.47 -48.84
N LEU A 451 -18.43 -40.35 -47.90
CA LEU A 451 -18.08 -41.77 -47.97
C LEU A 451 -18.94 -42.55 -48.98
N LEU A 452 -20.20 -42.17 -49.17
CA LEU A 452 -21.09 -42.78 -50.19
C LEU A 452 -20.78 -42.30 -51.62
N GLY A 453 -20.29 -41.06 -51.79
CA GLY A 453 -19.85 -40.55 -53.09
C GLY A 453 -18.61 -41.29 -53.65
N LEU A 454 -17.68 -41.67 -52.76
CA LEU A 454 -16.47 -42.42 -53.12
C LEU A 454 -16.74 -43.88 -53.53
N LEU A 455 -17.78 -44.51 -52.96
CA LEU A 455 -18.16 -45.89 -53.31
C LEU A 455 -18.95 -45.98 -54.63
N ALA A 456 -19.74 -44.95 -54.98
CA ALA A 456 -20.46 -44.92 -56.25
C ALA A 456 -19.54 -44.67 -57.47
N GLY A 457 -18.46 -43.90 -57.30
CA GLY A 457 -17.49 -43.60 -58.36
C GLY A 457 -16.64 -44.79 -58.81
N VAL A 458 -16.36 -45.74 -57.91
CA VAL A 458 -15.57 -46.94 -58.23
C VAL A 458 -16.39 -47.97 -59.02
N SER A 459 -17.72 -48.02 -58.84
CA SER A 459 -18.60 -48.91 -59.60
C SER A 459 -18.87 -48.51 -61.05
N TYR A 460 -18.56 -47.27 -61.47
CA TYR A 460 -18.77 -46.83 -62.86
C TYR A 460 -17.54 -47.01 -63.78
N LEU A 461 -16.35 -47.26 -63.22
CA LEU A 461 -15.12 -47.47 -63.99
C LEU A 461 -14.81 -48.95 -64.31
N GLY A 462 -15.63 -49.89 -63.84
CA GLY A 462 -15.42 -51.34 -63.98
C GLY A 462 -16.25 -52.07 -65.05
N ARG A 463 -17.10 -51.37 -65.83
CA ARG A 463 -17.89 -51.99 -66.92
C ARG A 463 -17.73 -51.22 -68.22
N GLY A 464 -16.60 -51.43 -68.88
CA GLY A 464 -16.32 -50.79 -70.16
C GLY A 464 -15.03 -51.27 -70.81
N ARG A 465 -14.85 -52.59 -70.95
CA ARG A 465 -14.18 -53.24 -72.10
C ARG A 465 -14.10 -54.75 -71.93
#